data_AF-A0A821DJM8-F1
#
_entry.id   AF-A0A821DJM8-F1
#
_cell.length_a   1.000
_cell.length_b   1.000
_cell.length_c   1.000
_cell.angle_alpha   90.00
_cell.angle_beta   90.00
_cell.angle_gamma   90.00
#
_symmetry.space_group_name_H-M   'P 1'
#
loop_
_entity.id
_entity.type
_entity.pdbx_description
1 polymer ?
#
loop_
_entity_poly.entity_id
_entity_poly.type
_entity_poly.pdbx_seq_one_letter_code
_entity_poly.pdbx_strand_id
1 'polypeptide(L)'
;KPLVAKNYCNRRTARYAIMIILILSIFINFPLFLYTSINVYCTNNGKIKYYGLELSSILHTRFFSRLFYPTMVIISLLIPWLICFLIWLFLIRALHTAQIQLTTKTMNTTFTNDRKQDTYFRITLMIVCVLSVYMVCRSVHLFEVIHLLITQLFNFQQQIYFEQIRIKLFCISNIMLTINHGANFYIYSINPKFRLTLKLYLTYYFRRCRIKRRRAFTLFHLRRKNTNDSLDGLNVLNDFHRSLMFTSSKRMTFRNNNNRNNNNKLLCLKSMRKPQKYLNQFVDPNSNNENSERSYVWREIEQRLKHSHRYYYQ
;
A
#
# COMPACT_ATOMS: atom_id res chain seq x y z
N LYS A 1 -3.89 -25.27 -22.82
CA LYS A 1 -4.63 -24.96 -24.07
C LYS A 1 -4.91 -23.46 -24.17
N PRO A 2 -4.20 -22.71 -25.03
CA PRO A 2 -4.30 -21.25 -25.08
C PRO A 2 -5.64 -20.73 -25.64
N LEU A 3 -6.26 -21.45 -26.58
CA LEU A 3 -7.54 -21.05 -27.18
C LEU A 3 -8.71 -21.09 -26.19
N VAL A 4 -8.73 -22.09 -25.31
CA VAL A 4 -9.73 -22.21 -24.25
C VAL A 4 -9.52 -21.12 -23.19
N ALA A 5 -8.26 -20.85 -22.81
CA ALA A 5 -7.94 -19.84 -21.81
C ALA A 5 -8.45 -18.44 -22.17
N LYS A 6 -8.48 -18.08 -23.47
CA LYS A 6 -9.00 -16.78 -23.93
C LYS A 6 -10.48 -16.56 -23.57
N ASN A 7 -11.28 -17.62 -23.58
CA ASN A 7 -12.72 -17.52 -23.28
C ASN A 7 -13.01 -17.51 -21.77
N TYR A 8 -12.17 -18.16 -20.96
CA TYR A 8 -12.37 -18.29 -19.51
C TYR A 8 -11.65 -17.21 -18.68
N CYS A 9 -10.54 -16.64 -19.19
CA CYS A 9 -9.77 -15.59 -18.51
C CYS A 9 -10.40 -14.20 -18.70
N ASN A 10 -11.55 -13.98 -18.07
CA ASN A 10 -12.21 -12.68 -18.03
C ASN A 10 -11.93 -11.94 -16.71
N ARG A 11 -11.92 -10.60 -16.77
CA ARG A 11 -11.74 -9.77 -15.56
C ARG A 11 -12.85 -10.00 -14.53
N ARG A 12 -14.07 -10.30 -14.99
CA ARG A 12 -15.23 -10.63 -14.12
C ARG A 12 -15.04 -11.96 -13.41
N THR A 13 -14.61 -13.01 -14.11
CA THR A 13 -14.37 -14.33 -13.52
C THR A 13 -13.26 -14.28 -12.49
N ALA A 14 -12.17 -13.54 -12.75
CA ALA A 14 -11.11 -13.33 -11.77
C ALA A 14 -11.61 -12.64 -10.49
N ARG A 15 -12.49 -11.63 -10.60
CA ARG A 15 -13.09 -10.96 -9.43
C ARG A 15 -13.98 -11.92 -8.62
N TYR A 16 -14.82 -12.71 -9.29
CA TYR A 16 -15.65 -13.71 -8.62
C TYR A 16 -14.81 -14.78 -7.92
N ALA A 17 -13.74 -15.27 -8.57
CA ALA A 17 -12.82 -16.22 -7.96
C ALA A 17 -12.19 -15.64 -6.68
N ILE A 18 -11.72 -14.39 -6.69
CA ILE A 18 -11.19 -13.72 -5.49
C ILE A 18 -12.24 -13.62 -4.38
N MET A 19 -13.48 -13.26 -4.71
CA MET A 19 -14.57 -13.18 -3.73
C MET A 19 -14.90 -14.55 -3.13
N ILE A 20 -14.98 -15.59 -3.96
CA ILE A 20 -15.21 -16.97 -3.51
C ILE A 20 -14.09 -17.43 -2.59
N ILE A 21 -12.82 -17.20 -2.97
CA ILE A 21 -11.66 -17.54 -2.13
C ILE A 21 -11.72 -16.82 -0.79
N LEU A 22 -12.10 -15.54 -0.78
CA LEU A 22 -12.22 -14.75 0.45
C LEU A 22 -13.35 -15.28 1.34
N ILE A 23 -14.53 -15.54 0.78
CA ILE A 23 -15.67 -16.11 1.52
C ILE A 23 -15.30 -17.49 2.09
N LEU A 24 -14.74 -18.36 1.26
CA LEU A 24 -14.29 -19.69 1.69
C LEU A 24 -13.22 -19.60 2.78
N SER A 25 -12.29 -18.66 2.68
CA SER A 25 -11.27 -18.42 3.70
C SER A 25 -11.89 -18.00 5.03
N ILE A 26 -12.91 -17.12 5.01
CA ILE A 26 -13.65 -16.74 6.23
C ILE A 26 -14.33 -17.97 6.84
N PHE A 27 -15.06 -18.75 6.03
CA PHE A 27 -15.76 -19.93 6.53
C PHE A 27 -14.82 -20.99 7.11
N ILE A 28 -13.67 -21.25 6.48
CA ILE A 28 -12.69 -22.22 6.97
C ILE A 28 -12.03 -21.73 8.27
N ASN A 29 -11.77 -20.42 8.41
CA ASN A 29 -11.13 -19.89 9.62
C ASN A 29 -12.13 -19.60 10.76
N PHE A 30 -13.43 -19.52 10.47
CA PHE A 30 -14.45 -19.17 11.46
C PHE A 30 -14.51 -20.16 12.65
N PRO A 31 -14.48 -21.49 12.47
CA PRO A 31 -14.45 -22.40 13.61
C PRO A 31 -13.17 -22.28 14.45
N LEU A 32 -12.03 -21.98 13.82
CA LEU A 32 -10.77 -21.74 14.56
C LEU A 32 -10.91 -20.50 15.43
N PHE A 33 -11.51 -19.43 14.90
CA PHE A 33 -11.79 -18.22 15.65
C PHE A 33 -12.71 -18.47 16.86
N LEU A 34 -13.78 -19.25 16.69
CA LEU A 34 -14.67 -19.63 17.80
C LEU A 34 -13.99 -20.52 18.85
N TYR A 35 -12.98 -21.28 18.43
CA TYR A 35 -12.23 -22.17 19.30
C TYR A 35 -11.17 -21.45 20.13
N THR A 36 -10.71 -20.29 19.69
CA THR A 36 -9.70 -19.49 20.39
C THR A 36 -10.34 -18.52 21.38
N SER A 37 -9.98 -18.63 22.65
CA SER A 37 -10.27 -17.66 23.69
C SER A 37 -9.01 -16.88 24.07
N ILE A 38 -9.14 -15.61 24.42
CA ILE A 38 -8.01 -14.78 24.86
C ILE A 38 -8.02 -14.77 26.38
N ASN A 39 -7.01 -15.39 26.99
CA ASN A 39 -6.83 -15.39 28.44
C ASN A 39 -5.67 -14.48 28.84
N VAL A 40 -5.85 -13.82 29.99
CA VAL A 40 -4.87 -12.90 30.54
C VAL A 40 -4.09 -13.63 31.62
N TYR A 41 -2.82 -13.87 31.36
CA TYR A 41 -1.91 -14.45 32.33
C TYR A 41 -1.11 -13.34 33.01
N CYS A 42 -0.89 -13.49 34.31
CA CYS A 42 -0.08 -12.59 35.10
C CYS A 42 1.21 -13.31 35.49
N THR A 43 2.35 -12.63 35.42
CA THR A 43 3.58 -13.15 36.02
C THR A 43 3.42 -13.29 37.54
N ASN A 44 4.25 -14.12 38.17
CA ASN A 44 4.21 -14.38 39.62
C ASN A 44 4.25 -13.11 40.48
N ASN A 45 4.82 -12.02 39.93
CA ASN A 45 4.94 -10.73 40.61
C ASN A 45 3.78 -9.76 40.27
N GLY A 46 2.81 -10.17 39.44
CA GLY A 46 1.69 -9.36 38.95
C GLY A 46 2.07 -8.21 38.01
N LYS A 47 3.37 -7.96 37.79
CA LYS A 47 3.87 -6.78 37.06
C LYS A 47 3.69 -6.85 35.55
N ILE A 48 3.66 -8.06 34.98
CA ILE A 48 3.56 -8.25 33.53
C ILE A 48 2.30 -9.07 33.26
N LYS A 49 1.39 -8.47 32.50
CA LYS A 49 0.22 -9.15 31.94
C LYS A 49 0.53 -9.52 30.51
N TYR A 50 0.39 -10.80 30.16
CA TYR A 50 0.49 -11.26 28.78
C TYR A 50 -0.80 -11.96 28.36
N TYR A 51 -1.18 -11.75 27.12
CA TYR A 51 -2.36 -12.36 26.52
C TYR A 51 -1.92 -13.65 25.84
N GLY A 52 -2.52 -14.77 26.21
CA GLY A 52 -2.33 -16.04 25.51
C GLY A 52 -3.65 -16.50 24.89
N LEU A 53 -3.51 -17.33 23.86
CA LEU A 53 -4.63 -18.01 23.22
C LEU A 53 -4.86 -19.32 23.96
N GLU A 54 -6.02 -19.47 24.58
CA GLU A 54 -6.44 -20.71 25.24
C GLU A 54 -7.62 -21.33 24.49
N LEU A 55 -7.74 -22.65 24.53
CA LEU A 55 -8.80 -23.38 23.86
C LEU A 55 -10.11 -23.13 24.61
N SER A 56 -11.16 -22.71 23.90
CA SER A 56 -12.48 -22.46 24.48
C SER A 56 -13.06 -23.73 25.11
N SER A 57 -13.56 -23.62 26.35
CA SER A 57 -14.15 -24.73 27.11
C SER A 57 -15.39 -25.34 26.43
N ILE A 58 -16.12 -24.53 25.64
CA ILE A 58 -17.36 -24.91 24.95
C ILE A 58 -17.15 -26.07 23.95
N LEU A 59 -15.92 -26.25 23.44
CA LEU A 59 -15.60 -27.25 22.42
C LEU A 59 -14.55 -28.27 22.90
N HIS A 60 -14.29 -28.35 24.21
CA HIS A 60 -13.29 -29.25 24.80
C HIS A 60 -13.77 -30.71 24.91
N THR A 61 -14.37 -31.25 23.84
CA THR A 61 -14.60 -32.69 23.75
C THR A 61 -13.34 -33.36 23.19
N ARG A 62 -12.93 -34.50 23.78
CA ARG A 62 -11.74 -35.26 23.32
C ARG A 62 -11.84 -35.62 21.82
N PHE A 63 -13.06 -35.86 21.34
CA PHE A 63 -13.34 -36.15 19.95
C PHE A 63 -13.02 -34.96 19.03
N PHE A 64 -13.45 -33.75 19.42
CA PHE A 64 -13.22 -32.54 18.64
C PHE A 64 -11.72 -32.23 18.51
N SER A 65 -10.96 -32.25 19.61
CA SER A 65 -9.50 -32.01 19.54
C SER A 65 -8.77 -33.04 18.67
N ARG A 66 -9.16 -34.32 18.74
CA ARG A 66 -8.48 -35.41 18.02
C ARG A 66 -8.79 -35.46 16.52
N LEU A 67 -10.00 -35.08 16.10
CA LEU A 67 -10.40 -35.15 14.68
C LEU A 67 -10.48 -33.77 14.02
N PHE A 68 -11.10 -32.80 14.68
CA PHE A 68 -11.39 -31.50 14.08
C PHE A 68 -10.13 -30.67 13.83
N TYR A 69 -9.23 -30.61 14.81
CA TYR A 69 -7.98 -29.84 14.67
C TYR A 69 -7.10 -30.33 13.51
N PRO A 70 -6.73 -31.64 13.41
CA PRO A 70 -5.90 -32.10 12.29
C PRO A 70 -6.62 -31.99 10.95
N THR A 71 -7.93 -32.25 10.88
CA THR A 71 -8.69 -32.09 9.62
C THR A 71 -8.72 -30.64 9.15
N MET A 72 -8.94 -29.69 10.06
CA MET A 72 -8.89 -28.26 9.72
C MET A 72 -7.51 -27.85 9.24
N VAL A 73 -6.44 -28.31 9.89
CA VAL A 73 -5.07 -28.04 9.47
C VAL A 73 -4.77 -28.64 8.08
N ILE A 74 -5.23 -29.86 7.81
CA ILE A 74 -5.09 -30.51 6.49
C ILE A 74 -5.81 -29.71 5.41
N ILE A 75 -7.08 -29.34 5.65
CA ILE A 75 -7.90 -28.63 4.67
C ILE A 75 -7.40 -27.20 4.42
N SER A 76 -7.01 -26.49 5.49
CA SER A 76 -6.61 -25.08 5.40
C SER A 76 -5.17 -24.88 4.95
N LEU A 77 -4.28 -25.86 5.18
CA LEU A 77 -2.86 -25.72 4.89
C LEU A 77 -2.34 -26.74 3.87
N LEU A 78 -2.48 -28.04 4.17
CA LEU A 78 -1.86 -29.10 3.37
C LEU A 78 -2.43 -29.13 1.94
N ILE A 79 -3.76 -29.08 1.80
CA ILE A 79 -4.42 -29.11 0.49
C ILE A 79 -4.03 -27.89 -0.37
N PRO A 80 -4.15 -26.62 0.10
CA PRO A 80 -3.69 -25.46 -0.65
C PRO A 80 -2.20 -25.52 -0.99
N TRP A 81 -1.36 -25.98 -0.06
CA TRP A 81 0.07 -26.12 -0.30
C TRP A 81 0.37 -27.13 -1.42
N LEU A 82 -0.28 -28.29 -1.42
CA LEU A 82 -0.13 -29.31 -2.48
C LEU A 82 -0.62 -28.78 -3.82
N ILE A 83 -1.76 -28.10 -3.87
CA ILE A 83 -2.28 -27.49 -5.10
C ILE A 83 -1.27 -26.44 -5.62
N CYS A 84 -0.76 -25.57 -4.75
CA CYS A 84 0.26 -24.58 -5.11
C CYS A 84 1.55 -25.24 -5.61
N PHE A 85 2.00 -26.33 -4.98
CA PHE A 85 3.18 -27.07 -5.40
C PHE A 85 3.01 -27.67 -6.80
N LEU A 86 1.86 -28.29 -7.08
CA LEU A 86 1.57 -28.85 -8.40
C LEU A 86 1.53 -27.74 -9.46
N ILE A 87 0.85 -26.62 -9.19
CA ILE A 87 0.81 -25.46 -10.09
C ILE A 87 2.22 -24.93 -10.35
N TRP A 88 3.03 -24.82 -9.29
CA TRP A 88 4.42 -24.36 -9.39
C TRP A 88 5.28 -25.29 -10.26
N LEU A 89 5.19 -26.61 -10.08
CA LEU A 89 5.87 -27.58 -10.93
C LEU A 89 5.45 -27.47 -12.40
N PHE A 90 4.14 -27.35 -12.67
CA PHE A 90 3.64 -27.17 -14.03
C PHE A 90 4.12 -25.86 -14.66
N LEU A 91 4.17 -24.77 -13.89
CA LEU A 91 4.68 -23.48 -14.37
C LEU A 91 6.18 -23.53 -14.68
N ILE A 92 7.00 -24.18 -13.85
CA ILE A 92 8.43 -24.35 -14.13
C ILE A 92 8.64 -25.14 -15.40
N ARG A 93 7.93 -26.26 -15.57
CA ARG A 93 8.00 -27.07 -16.80
C ARG A 93 7.60 -26.25 -18.02
N ALA A 94 6.48 -25.52 -17.94
CA ALA A 94 6.01 -24.67 -19.03
C ALA A 94 6.99 -23.53 -19.35
N LEU A 95 7.61 -22.92 -18.34
CA LEU A 95 8.61 -21.86 -18.51
C LEU A 95 9.86 -22.40 -19.20
N HIS A 96 10.34 -23.58 -18.81
CA HIS A 96 11.49 -24.23 -19.42
C HIS A 96 11.23 -24.57 -20.90
N THR A 97 10.06 -25.14 -21.22
CA THR A 97 9.66 -25.40 -22.61
C THR A 97 9.58 -24.10 -23.43
N ALA A 98 9.02 -23.03 -22.86
CA ALA A 98 8.94 -21.73 -23.53
C ALA A 98 10.34 -21.13 -23.79
N GLN A 99 11.28 -21.30 -22.86
CA GLN A 99 12.65 -20.82 -23.00
C GLN A 99 13.40 -21.54 -24.13
N ILE A 100 13.26 -22.85 -24.25
CA ILE A 100 13.84 -23.64 -25.35
C ILE A 100 13.24 -23.24 -26.71
N GLN A 101 11.94 -22.94 -26.75
CA GLN A 101 11.30 -22.48 -27.99
C GLN A 101 11.74 -21.07 -28.39
N LEU A 102 12.07 -20.21 -27.42
CA LEU A 102 12.60 -18.87 -27.69
C LEU A 102 14.01 -18.93 -28.31
N THR A 103 14.90 -19.77 -27.78
CA THR A 103 16.28 -19.89 -28.31
C THR A 103 16.32 -20.45 -29.73
N THR A 104 15.38 -21.33 -30.08
CA THR A 104 15.27 -21.93 -31.42
C THR A 104 14.60 -21.03 -32.46
N LYS A 105 13.65 -20.17 -32.06
CA LYS A 105 12.94 -19.27 -32.99
C LYS A 105 13.67 -17.98 -33.33
N THR A 106 14.66 -17.57 -32.53
CA THR A 106 15.43 -16.34 -32.76
C THR A 106 16.15 -16.26 -34.12
N MET A 107 16.18 -17.33 -34.92
CA MET A 107 16.78 -17.30 -36.26
C MET A 107 15.82 -16.92 -37.40
N ASN A 108 14.50 -17.05 -37.25
CA ASN A 108 13.57 -16.84 -38.36
C ASN A 108 12.26 -16.15 -37.91
N THR A 109 12.08 -14.88 -38.31
CA THR A 109 10.81 -14.12 -38.49
C THR A 109 10.26 -13.15 -37.40
N THR A 110 9.97 -11.92 -37.88
CA THR A 110 8.91 -10.94 -37.51
C THR A 110 8.83 -10.32 -36.10
N PHE A 111 9.42 -9.12 -35.98
CA PHE A 111 9.56 -8.24 -34.79
C PHE A 111 8.30 -7.79 -34.01
N THR A 112 7.07 -7.96 -34.51
CA THR A 112 5.89 -7.31 -33.92
C THR A 112 5.18 -8.15 -32.85
N ASN A 113 5.29 -9.48 -32.90
CA ASN A 113 4.69 -10.37 -31.88
C ASN A 113 5.53 -10.49 -30.60
N ASP A 114 6.82 -10.12 -30.67
CA ASP A 114 7.77 -10.33 -29.59
C ASP A 114 7.45 -9.54 -28.32
N ARG A 115 6.92 -8.30 -28.44
CA ARG A 115 6.64 -7.46 -27.26
C ARG A 115 5.55 -8.03 -26.35
N LYS A 116 4.49 -8.60 -26.93
CA LYS A 116 3.42 -9.23 -26.14
C LYS A 116 3.94 -10.49 -25.46
N GLN A 117 4.71 -11.30 -26.20
CA GLN A 117 5.31 -12.53 -25.68
C GLN A 117 6.29 -12.26 -24.54
N ASP A 118 7.18 -11.27 -24.66
CA ASP A 118 8.10 -10.84 -23.59
C ASP A 118 7.34 -10.40 -22.34
N THR A 119 6.24 -9.65 -22.50
CA THR A 119 5.40 -9.24 -21.37
C THR A 119 4.81 -10.45 -20.62
N TYR A 120 4.25 -11.43 -21.34
CA TYR A 120 3.71 -12.65 -20.72
C TYR A 120 4.80 -13.51 -20.07
N PHE A 121 5.98 -13.59 -20.69
CA PHE A 121 7.13 -14.30 -20.14
C PHE A 121 7.56 -13.68 -18.81
N ARG A 122 7.73 -12.36 -18.75
CA ARG A 122 8.08 -11.64 -17.51
C ARG A 122 7.03 -11.82 -16.41
N ILE A 123 5.74 -11.78 -16.76
CA ILE A 123 4.66 -12.01 -15.78
C ILE A 123 4.72 -13.45 -15.26
N THR A 124 4.89 -14.44 -16.13
CA THR A 124 5.01 -15.85 -15.73
C THR A 124 6.22 -16.07 -14.83
N LEU A 125 7.38 -15.50 -15.19
CA LEU A 125 8.60 -15.56 -14.38
C LEU A 125 8.38 -14.93 -12.99
N MET A 126 7.72 -13.78 -12.93
CA MET A 126 7.34 -13.14 -11.65
C MET A 126 6.44 -14.06 -10.81
N ILE A 127 5.45 -14.71 -11.41
CA ILE A 127 4.56 -15.67 -10.71
C ILE A 127 5.36 -16.87 -10.20
N VAL A 128 6.27 -17.42 -11.01
CA VAL A 128 7.15 -18.52 -10.59
C VAL A 128 8.02 -18.10 -9.41
N CYS A 129 8.63 -16.91 -9.43
CA CYS A 129 9.41 -16.39 -8.30
C CYS A 129 8.56 -16.26 -7.02
N VAL A 130 7.36 -15.68 -7.12
CA VAL A 130 6.42 -15.55 -5.98
C VAL A 130 6.06 -16.92 -5.42
N LEU A 131 5.74 -17.88 -6.29
CA LEU A 131 5.42 -19.25 -5.86
C LEU A 131 6.63 -19.95 -5.26
N SER A 132 7.84 -19.81 -5.81
CA SER A 132 9.06 -20.40 -5.24
C SER A 132 9.32 -19.89 -3.83
N VAL A 133 9.23 -18.57 -3.61
CA VAL A 133 9.38 -17.97 -2.27
C VAL A 133 8.27 -18.47 -1.34
N TYR A 134 7.03 -18.53 -1.81
CA TYR A 134 5.93 -19.09 -1.05
C TYR A 134 6.20 -20.54 -0.62
N MET A 135 6.67 -21.41 -1.54
CA MET A 135 6.97 -22.81 -1.24
C MET A 135 8.06 -22.95 -0.18
N VAL A 136 9.15 -22.17 -0.29
CA VAL A 136 10.27 -22.19 0.66
C VAL A 136 9.85 -21.66 2.03
N CYS A 137 9.11 -20.54 2.09
CA CYS A 137 8.69 -19.98 3.37
C CYS A 137 7.60 -20.83 4.04
N ARG A 138 6.67 -21.42 3.28
CA ARG A 138 5.60 -22.25 3.84
C ARG A 138 6.02 -23.68 4.14
N SER A 139 7.10 -24.20 3.58
CA SER A 139 7.60 -25.53 3.95
C SER A 139 7.96 -25.63 5.44
N VAL A 140 8.46 -24.55 6.06
CA VAL A 140 8.72 -24.51 7.51
C VAL A 140 7.45 -24.69 8.33
N HIS A 141 6.37 -24.00 7.94
CA HIS A 141 5.06 -24.18 8.57
C HIS A 141 4.48 -25.58 8.29
N LEU A 142 4.78 -26.16 7.12
CA LEU A 142 4.39 -27.53 6.82
C LEU A 142 5.11 -28.52 7.75
N PHE A 143 6.40 -28.33 8.01
CA PHE A 143 7.15 -29.15 8.99
C PHE A 143 6.56 -29.07 10.39
N GLU A 144 6.16 -27.86 10.83
CA GLU A 144 5.46 -27.67 12.11
C GLU A 144 4.17 -28.50 12.18
N VAL A 145 3.37 -28.49 11.10
CA VAL A 145 2.12 -29.25 11.00
C VAL A 145 2.36 -30.76 10.98
N ILE A 146 3.34 -31.22 10.19
CA ILE A 146 3.72 -32.64 10.16
C ILE A 146 4.17 -33.09 11.56
N HIS A 147 5.00 -32.28 12.22
CA HIS A 147 5.44 -32.54 13.58
C HIS A 147 4.26 -32.63 14.54
N LEU A 148 3.26 -31.75 14.45
CA LEU A 148 2.05 -31.80 15.26
C LEU A 148 1.24 -33.09 15.03
N LEU A 149 1.10 -33.53 13.78
CA LEU A 149 0.40 -34.77 13.44
C LEU A 149 1.14 -36.00 13.98
N ILE A 150 2.46 -36.02 13.87
CA ILE A 150 3.30 -37.13 14.35
C ILE A 150 3.35 -37.17 15.88
N THR A 151 3.36 -36.02 16.56
CA THR A 151 3.46 -35.94 18.04
C THR A 151 2.34 -36.69 18.75
N GLN A 152 1.16 -36.79 18.13
CA GLN A 152 0.02 -37.55 18.66
C GLN A 152 0.27 -39.07 18.71
N LEU A 153 1.28 -39.58 18.01
CA LEU A 153 1.64 -41.01 17.98
C LEU A 153 2.62 -41.41 19.09
N PHE A 154 3.21 -40.44 19.80
CA PHE A 154 4.23 -40.67 20.82
C PHE A 154 3.69 -40.64 22.25
N ASN A 155 4.43 -41.24 23.19
CA ASN A 155 4.09 -41.27 24.62
C ASN A 155 4.19 -39.88 25.29
N PHE A 156 3.46 -39.67 26.39
CA PHE A 156 3.34 -38.38 27.08
C PHE A 156 4.70 -37.74 27.45
N GLN A 157 5.67 -38.52 27.92
CA GLN A 157 7.01 -38.01 28.22
C GLN A 157 7.74 -37.47 26.99
N GLN A 158 7.61 -38.14 25.83
CA GLN A 158 8.23 -37.69 24.58
C GLN A 158 7.54 -36.43 24.04
N GLN A 159 6.21 -36.31 24.22
CA GLN A 159 5.46 -35.13 23.82
C GLN A 159 6.01 -33.86 24.47
N ILE A 160 6.38 -33.89 25.76
CA ILE A 160 6.94 -32.73 26.47
C ILE A 160 8.23 -32.21 25.82
N TYR A 161 9.12 -33.09 25.37
CA TYR A 161 10.34 -32.66 24.67
C TYR A 161 10.03 -32.07 23.29
N PHE A 162 9.09 -32.67 22.56
CA PHE A 162 8.65 -32.21 21.25
C PHE A 162 7.95 -30.85 21.31
N GLU A 163 7.30 -30.50 22.42
CA GLU A 163 6.69 -29.18 22.62
C GLU A 163 7.69 -28.02 22.50
N GLN A 164 8.91 -28.18 23.03
CA GLN A 164 9.95 -27.15 22.91
C GLN A 164 10.40 -26.94 21.46
N ILE A 165 10.52 -28.02 20.70
CA ILE A 165 10.86 -27.99 19.27
C ILE A 165 9.72 -27.31 18.49
N ARG A 166 8.47 -27.65 18.82
CA ARG A 166 7.28 -27.07 18.21
C ARG A 166 7.23 -25.56 18.39
N ILE A 167 7.48 -25.04 19.59
CA ILE A 167 7.49 -23.59 19.86
C ILE A 167 8.57 -22.89 19.00
N LYS A 168 9.76 -23.48 18.91
CA LYS A 168 10.84 -22.93 18.05
C LYS A 168 10.43 -22.94 16.58
N LEU A 169 9.85 -24.03 16.09
CA LEU A 169 9.35 -24.14 14.71
C LEU A 169 8.25 -23.10 14.42
N PHE A 170 7.31 -22.91 15.35
CA PHE A 170 6.25 -21.91 15.24
C PHE A 170 6.82 -20.49 15.12
N CYS A 171 7.82 -20.14 15.94
CA CYS A 171 8.49 -18.84 15.85
C CYS A 171 9.18 -18.65 14.49
N ILE A 172 9.94 -19.65 14.02
CA ILE A 172 10.62 -19.58 12.72
C ILE A 172 9.61 -19.51 11.57
N SER A 173 8.53 -20.28 11.66
CA SER A 173 7.41 -20.31 10.71
C SER A 173 6.76 -18.92 10.55
N ASN A 174 6.50 -18.22 11.66
CA ASN A 174 5.97 -16.86 11.63
C ASN A 174 6.95 -15.83 11.03
N ILE A 175 8.25 -15.96 11.34
CA ILE A 175 9.29 -15.12 10.73
C ILE A 175 9.34 -15.37 9.21
N MET A 176 9.33 -16.63 8.78
CA MET A 176 9.31 -17.01 7.36
C MET A 176 8.06 -16.51 6.65
N LEU A 177 6.89 -16.55 7.30
CA LEU A 177 5.67 -15.97 6.76
C LEU A 177 5.80 -14.46 6.55
N THR A 178 6.42 -13.76 7.49
CA THR A 178 6.68 -12.31 7.37
C THR A 178 7.65 -12.02 6.23
N ILE A 179 8.72 -12.82 6.10
CA ILE A 179 9.67 -12.74 4.98
C ILE A 179 8.96 -12.97 3.65
N ASN A 180 8.05 -13.95 3.56
CA ASN A 180 7.28 -14.20 2.34
C ASN A 180 6.46 -12.97 1.91
N HIS A 181 5.76 -12.32 2.84
CA HIS A 181 5.02 -11.09 2.54
C HIS A 181 5.95 -9.95 2.07
N GLY A 182 7.09 -9.77 2.71
CA GLY A 182 8.10 -8.77 2.31
C GLY A 182 8.73 -9.06 0.94
N ALA A 183 9.10 -10.32 0.69
CA ALA A 183 9.69 -10.77 -0.56
C ALA A 183 8.70 -10.61 -1.73
N ASN A 184 7.41 -10.88 -1.52
CA ASN A 184 6.39 -10.64 -2.54
C ASN A 184 6.35 -9.17 -2.95
N PHE A 185 6.36 -8.24 -1.98
CA PHE A 185 6.44 -6.80 -2.29
C PHE A 185 7.70 -6.46 -3.10
N TYR A 186 8.85 -7.04 -2.76
CA TYR A 186 10.10 -6.83 -3.48
C TYR A 186 10.03 -7.38 -4.92
N ILE A 187 9.51 -8.60 -5.12
CA ILE A 187 9.35 -9.21 -6.45
C ILE A 187 8.42 -8.36 -7.33
N TYR A 188 7.28 -7.91 -6.79
CA TYR A 188 6.40 -7.00 -7.54
C TYR A 188 7.07 -5.66 -7.86
N SER A 189 8.00 -5.19 -7.02
CA SER A 189 8.76 -3.96 -7.23
C SER A 189 9.77 -4.03 -8.37
N ILE A 190 10.17 -5.23 -8.81
CA ILE A 190 11.00 -5.44 -9.99
C ILE A 190 10.21 -5.09 -11.27
N ASN A 191 8.88 -5.21 -11.26
CA ASN A 191 8.06 -4.86 -12.41
C ASN A 191 8.11 -3.33 -12.67
N PRO A 192 8.55 -2.89 -13.86
CA PRO A 192 8.72 -1.47 -14.15
C PRO A 192 7.41 -0.67 -14.05
N LYS A 193 6.26 -1.30 -14.34
CA LYS A 193 4.94 -0.65 -14.20
C LYS A 193 4.63 -0.38 -12.73
N PHE A 194 4.85 -1.35 -11.85
CA PHE A 194 4.63 -1.18 -10.42
C PHE A 194 5.60 -0.15 -9.82
N ARG A 195 6.88 -0.23 -10.17
CA ARG A 195 7.91 0.73 -9.73
C ARG A 195 7.57 2.18 -10.09
N LEU A 196 7.06 2.41 -11.31
CA LEU A 196 6.62 3.74 -11.74
C LEU A 196 5.44 4.23 -10.90
N THR A 197 4.42 3.39 -10.71
CA THR A 197 3.24 3.74 -9.91
C THR A 197 3.61 4.02 -8.45
N LEU A 198 4.47 3.18 -7.86
CA LEU A 198 4.97 3.36 -6.49
C LEU A 198 5.75 4.68 -6.37
N LYS A 199 6.64 4.98 -7.32
CA LYS A 199 7.39 6.25 -7.36
C LYS A 199 6.45 7.45 -7.44
N LEU A 200 5.43 7.40 -8.31
CA LEU A 200 4.44 8.46 -8.44
C LEU A 200 3.65 8.66 -7.14
N TYR A 201 3.19 7.57 -6.52
CA TYR A 201 2.44 7.61 -5.27
C TYR A 201 3.27 8.17 -4.11
N LEU A 202 4.51 7.69 -3.93
CA LEU A 202 5.43 8.20 -2.91
C LEU A 202 5.76 9.66 -3.14
N THR A 203 6.05 10.05 -4.39
CA THR A 203 6.35 11.46 -4.73
C THR A 203 5.15 12.36 -4.42
N TYR A 204 3.93 11.91 -4.74
CA TYR A 204 2.70 12.63 -4.41
C TYR A 204 2.50 12.75 -2.89
N TYR A 205 2.67 11.66 -2.14
CA TYR A 205 2.54 11.63 -0.69
C TYR A 205 3.55 12.57 -0.01
N PHE A 206 4.84 12.45 -0.34
CA PHE A 206 5.88 13.33 0.20
C PHE A 206 5.68 14.79 -0.18
N ARG A 207 5.23 15.07 -1.40
CA ARG A 207 4.88 16.44 -1.83
C ARG A 207 3.73 16.99 -0.98
N ARG A 208 2.69 16.21 -0.72
CA ARG A 208 1.56 16.61 0.14
C ARG A 208 1.99 16.85 1.59
N CYS A 209 2.84 15.99 2.14
CA CYS A 209 3.42 16.16 3.48
C CYS A 209 4.28 17.44 3.57
N ARG A 210 5.09 17.71 2.54
CA ARG A 210 5.94 18.93 2.48
C ARG A 210 5.09 20.21 2.43
N ILE A 211 3.97 20.22 1.70
CA ILE A 211 3.06 21.37 1.63
C ILE A 211 2.37 21.59 2.99
N LYS A 212 1.89 20.53 3.65
CA LYS A 212 1.29 20.63 5.00
C LYS A 212 2.29 21.18 6.02
N ARG A 213 3.53 20.67 6.03
CA ARG A 213 4.59 21.15 6.93
C ARG A 213 4.90 22.63 6.70
N ARG A 214 4.96 23.09 5.45
CA ARG A 214 5.15 24.51 5.12
C ARG A 214 4.01 25.38 5.65
N ARG A 215 2.74 24.97 5.47
CA ARG A 215 1.58 25.71 5.98
C ARG A 215 1.56 25.80 7.51
N ALA A 216 1.85 24.70 8.20
CA ALA A 216 1.94 24.69 9.65
C ALA A 216 3.04 25.64 10.15
N PHE A 217 4.20 25.65 9.48
CA PHE A 217 5.29 26.55 9.79
C PHE A 217 4.93 28.03 9.55
N THR A 218 4.28 28.35 8.42
CA THR A 218 3.79 29.72 8.15
C THR A 218 2.77 30.17 9.18
N LEU A 219 1.83 29.30 9.56
CA LEU A 219 0.81 29.62 10.58
C LEU A 219 1.42 29.81 11.97
N PHE A 220 2.43 29.01 12.33
CA PHE A 220 3.19 29.18 13.57
C PHE A 220 3.91 30.53 13.61
N HIS A 221 4.56 30.93 12.50
CA HIS A 221 5.22 32.25 12.41
C HIS A 221 4.23 33.41 12.45
N LEU A 222 3.08 33.31 11.78
CA LEU A 222 2.03 34.34 11.85
C LEU A 222 1.46 34.47 13.27
N ARG A 223 1.25 33.35 13.98
CA ARG A 223 0.76 33.38 15.36
C ARG A 223 1.77 34.02 16.31
N ARG A 224 3.06 33.72 16.17
CA ARG A 224 4.13 34.33 16.98
C ARG A 224 4.29 35.83 16.69
N LYS A 225 4.03 36.28 15.46
CA LYS A 225 4.08 37.71 15.13
C LYS A 225 2.94 38.48 15.79
N ASN A 226 1.70 37.95 15.72
CA ASN A 226 0.55 38.59 16.36
C ASN A 226 0.67 38.72 17.89
N THR A 227 1.35 37.79 18.57
CA THR A 227 1.56 37.87 20.03
C THR A 227 2.58 38.93 20.44
N ASN A 228 3.52 39.26 19.56
CA ASN A 228 4.54 40.27 19.84
C ASN A 228 4.00 41.68 19.55
N ASP A 229 3.26 41.83 18.44
CA ASP A 229 2.65 43.11 18.08
C ASP A 229 1.53 43.52 19.07
N SER A 230 0.94 42.57 19.82
CA SER A 230 -0.04 42.86 20.87
C SER A 230 0.58 43.34 22.20
N LEU A 231 1.89 43.15 22.43
CA LEU A 231 2.56 43.70 23.61
C LEU A 231 3.04 45.14 23.40
N ASP A 232 3.41 45.50 22.17
CA ASP A 232 3.83 46.88 21.85
C ASP A 232 2.64 47.83 21.62
N GLY A 233 1.43 47.30 21.37
CA GLY A 233 0.20 48.08 21.23
C GLY A 233 -0.39 48.63 22.55
N LEU A 234 0.10 48.22 23.71
CA LEU A 234 -0.37 48.71 25.02
C LEU A 234 0.38 49.96 25.53
N ASN A 235 1.42 50.42 24.81
CA ASN A 235 2.14 51.65 25.15
C ASN A 235 1.84 52.85 24.23
N VAL A 236 0.93 52.73 23.25
CA VAL A 236 0.62 53.82 22.30
C VAL A 236 -0.67 54.58 22.64
N LEU A 237 -1.24 54.42 23.85
CA LEU A 237 -2.33 55.31 24.29
C LEU A 237 -1.84 56.67 24.83
N ASN A 238 -0.53 56.89 24.96
CA ASN A 238 0.01 58.16 25.48
C ASN A 238 0.72 59.05 24.46
N ASP A 239 0.96 58.61 23.23
CA ASP A 239 1.68 59.43 22.23
C ASP A 239 0.78 60.10 21.17
N PHE A 240 -0.53 59.83 21.17
CA PHE A 240 -1.47 60.56 20.29
C PHE A 240 -1.73 62.00 20.75
N HIS A 241 -1.25 62.40 21.94
CA HIS A 241 -1.37 63.76 22.45
C HIS A 241 -0.12 64.64 22.23
N ARG A 242 0.95 64.10 21.62
CA ARG A 242 2.26 64.78 21.53
C ARG A 242 2.72 65.16 20.12
N SER A 243 1.94 64.88 19.08
CA SER A 243 2.25 65.29 17.70
C SER A 243 1.36 66.43 17.16
N LEU A 244 0.51 67.02 18.01
CA LEU A 244 -0.39 68.13 17.65
C LEU A 244 0.19 69.54 17.89
N MET A 245 1.47 69.65 18.24
CA MET A 245 2.17 70.94 18.28
C MET A 245 3.48 70.88 17.50
N PHE A 246 3.65 71.86 16.59
CA PHE A 246 4.80 72.09 15.71
C PHE A 246 4.87 71.11 14.52
N THR A 247 4.23 71.41 13.40
CA THR A 247 4.79 72.38 12.44
C THR A 247 3.69 73.06 11.62
N SER A 248 3.42 74.31 11.98
CA SER A 248 2.90 75.31 11.05
C SER A 248 3.99 75.73 10.06
N SER A 249 3.59 76.12 8.86
CA SER A 249 4.37 76.85 7.84
C SER A 249 5.07 75.99 6.77
N LYS A 250 4.33 75.66 5.70
CA LYS A 250 4.49 76.42 4.45
C LYS A 250 3.31 76.23 3.49
N ARG A 251 2.92 77.39 2.97
CA ARG A 251 1.83 77.75 2.07
C ARG A 251 2.07 77.28 0.63
N MET A 252 0.96 77.03 -0.07
CA MET A 252 0.70 77.27 -1.51
C MET A 252 1.54 76.46 -2.53
N THR A 253 0.98 75.82 -3.54
CA THR A 253 -0.05 76.30 -4.49
C THR A 253 -0.94 75.18 -5.03
N PHE A 254 -2.25 75.45 -5.02
CA PHE A 254 -3.20 75.25 -6.11
C PHE A 254 -2.74 74.46 -7.36
N ARG A 255 -3.45 73.37 -7.69
CA ARG A 255 -4.30 73.37 -8.89
C ARG A 255 -5.48 72.40 -8.74
N ASN A 256 -6.64 73.02 -8.77
CA ASN A 256 -7.97 72.45 -8.79
C ASN A 256 -8.26 71.96 -10.22
N ASN A 257 -8.81 70.75 -10.37
CA ASN A 257 -9.88 70.53 -11.33
C ASN A 257 -10.70 69.28 -11.00
N ASN A 258 -11.93 69.57 -10.58
CA ASN A 258 -13.13 68.75 -10.60
C ASN A 258 -13.23 67.90 -11.88
N ASN A 259 -13.65 66.62 -11.80
CA ASN A 259 -15.08 66.28 -11.72
C ASN A 259 -15.31 64.75 -11.82
N ARG A 260 -16.19 64.28 -10.93
CA ARG A 260 -17.25 63.26 -11.12
C ARG A 260 -16.90 61.80 -11.45
N ASN A 261 -17.20 61.01 -10.42
CA ASN A 261 -18.19 59.93 -10.39
C ASN A 261 -17.84 58.54 -10.94
N ASN A 262 -18.00 57.63 -9.97
CA ASN A 262 -18.63 56.32 -10.05
C ASN A 262 -17.75 55.11 -10.39
N ASN A 263 -17.75 54.22 -9.40
CA ASN A 263 -17.81 52.79 -9.51
C ASN A 263 -16.68 52.16 -10.32
N ASN A 264 -15.57 51.86 -9.64
CA ASN A 264 -14.82 50.66 -9.99
C ASN A 264 -14.35 49.92 -8.73
N LYS A 265 -15.07 48.84 -8.46
CA LYS A 265 -14.74 47.76 -7.53
C LYS A 265 -13.34 47.26 -7.90
N LEU A 266 -12.35 47.63 -7.11
CA LEU A 266 -10.96 47.22 -7.29
C LEU A 266 -10.81 45.74 -6.92
N LEU A 267 -11.21 44.85 -7.83
CA LEU A 267 -10.88 43.43 -7.78
C LEU A 267 -9.37 43.30 -8.03
N CYS A 268 -8.61 43.25 -6.94
CA CYS A 268 -7.23 42.83 -6.92
C CYS A 268 -7.14 41.33 -7.25
N LEU A 269 -7.37 40.99 -8.52
CA LEU A 269 -7.00 39.70 -9.09
C LEU A 269 -5.49 39.71 -9.32
N LYS A 270 -4.74 39.42 -8.25
CA LYS A 270 -3.37 38.92 -8.37
C LYS A 270 -3.43 37.63 -9.18
N SER A 271 -3.22 37.77 -10.48
CA SER A 271 -2.82 36.72 -11.41
C SER A 271 -1.70 35.90 -10.77
N MET A 272 -2.06 34.77 -10.17
CA MET A 272 -1.11 33.72 -9.86
C MET A 272 -0.67 33.13 -11.20
N ARG A 273 0.47 33.61 -11.71
CA ARG A 273 1.23 32.95 -12.77
C ARG A 273 1.34 31.46 -12.43
N LYS A 274 0.70 30.62 -13.25
CA LYS A 274 0.71 29.16 -13.15
C LYS A 274 2.15 28.63 -13.16
N PRO A 275 2.45 27.53 -12.45
CA PRO A 275 3.75 26.88 -12.53
C PRO A 275 3.84 26.04 -13.82
N GLN A 276 3.82 26.67 -14.99
CA GLN A 276 4.02 25.98 -16.29
C GLN A 276 5.46 25.47 -16.46
N LYS A 277 6.44 26.06 -15.76
CA LYS A 277 7.86 25.68 -15.87
C LYS A 277 8.19 24.25 -15.41
N TYR A 278 7.34 23.60 -14.62
CA TYR A 278 7.58 22.22 -14.15
C TYR A 278 6.83 21.16 -14.97
N LEU A 279 5.98 21.58 -15.92
CA LEU A 279 5.23 20.67 -16.79
C LEU A 279 6.13 20.09 -17.89
N ASN A 280 7.10 20.86 -18.37
CA ASN A 280 7.98 20.46 -19.48
C ASN A 280 9.16 19.58 -19.06
N GLN A 281 9.35 19.33 -17.75
CA GLN A 281 10.47 18.52 -17.25
C GLN A 281 10.20 17.01 -17.22
N PHE A 282 8.94 16.59 -17.44
CA PHE A 282 8.53 15.18 -17.43
C PHE A 282 7.87 14.73 -18.73
N VAL A 283 7.73 15.64 -19.70
CA VAL A 283 7.30 15.34 -21.06
C VAL A 283 8.57 15.15 -21.86
N ASP A 284 8.82 13.92 -22.31
CA ASP A 284 9.90 13.63 -23.24
C ASP A 284 9.48 14.20 -24.61
N PRO A 285 10.08 15.30 -25.09
CA PRO A 285 9.59 16.02 -26.28
C PRO A 285 9.71 15.18 -27.57
N ASN A 286 10.44 14.06 -27.52
CA ASN A 286 10.63 13.15 -28.64
C ASN A 286 9.72 11.91 -28.61
N SER A 287 8.79 11.80 -27.65
CA SER A 287 7.83 10.69 -27.66
C SER A 287 6.64 10.99 -28.58
N ASN A 288 6.81 10.81 -29.90
CA ASN A 288 5.76 10.90 -30.93
C ASN A 288 4.70 9.78 -30.85
N ASN A 289 4.43 9.27 -29.65
CA ASN A 289 3.52 8.17 -29.43
C ASN A 289 2.38 8.65 -28.51
N GLU A 290 1.43 9.37 -29.11
CA GLU A 290 0.18 9.84 -28.46
C GLU A 290 -0.65 8.69 -27.84
N ASN A 291 -0.34 7.44 -28.17
CA ASN A 291 -0.97 6.24 -27.63
C ASN A 291 -0.25 5.60 -26.43
N SER A 292 0.75 6.25 -25.82
CA SER A 292 1.38 5.67 -24.63
C SER A 292 0.43 5.70 -23.42
N GLU A 293 0.30 4.58 -22.70
CA GLU A 293 -0.45 4.44 -21.44
C GLU A 293 -0.15 5.56 -20.41
N ARG A 294 1.00 6.23 -20.53
CA ARG A 294 1.36 7.43 -19.75
C ARG A 294 0.37 8.58 -19.97
N SER A 295 -0.09 8.79 -21.19
CA SER A 295 -1.10 9.82 -21.53
C SER A 295 -2.42 9.60 -20.79
N TYR A 296 -2.87 8.34 -20.68
CA TYR A 296 -4.12 8.01 -20.01
C TYR A 296 -4.04 8.24 -18.49
N VAL A 297 -2.98 7.75 -17.84
CA VAL A 297 -2.78 7.94 -16.39
C VAL A 297 -2.67 9.43 -16.05
N TRP A 298 -2.00 10.22 -16.90
CA TRP A 298 -1.88 11.66 -16.71
C TRP A 298 -3.21 12.41 -16.95
N ARG A 299 -4.00 12.04 -17.97
CA ARG A 299 -5.35 12.62 -18.17
C ARG A 299 -6.28 12.33 -16.99
N GLU A 300 -6.22 11.14 -16.42
CA GLU A 300 -7.05 10.77 -15.27
C GLU A 300 -6.63 11.55 -14.00
N ILE A 301 -5.32 11.72 -13.77
CA ILE A 301 -4.81 12.57 -12.68
C ILE A 301 -5.22 14.03 -12.89
N GLU A 302 -5.12 14.55 -14.12
CA GLU A 302 -5.50 15.92 -14.44
C GLU A 302 -7.00 16.18 -14.26
N GLN A 303 -7.85 15.23 -14.68
CA GLN A 303 -9.31 15.30 -14.47
C GLN A 303 -9.67 15.31 -12.97
N ARG A 304 -9.04 14.46 -12.16
CA ARG A 304 -9.28 14.43 -10.70
C ARG A 304 -8.81 15.71 -10.02
N LEU A 305 -7.72 16.32 -10.48
CA LEU A 305 -7.24 17.60 -9.97
C LEU A 305 -8.14 18.78 -10.38
N LYS A 306 -8.72 18.76 -11.60
CA LYS A 306 -9.69 19.77 -12.06
C LYS A 306 -11.01 19.74 -11.28
N HIS A 307 -11.49 18.57 -10.87
CA HIS A 307 -12.77 18.45 -10.14
C HIS A 307 -12.68 18.67 -8.62
N SER A 308 -11.50 18.55 -8.01
CA SER A 308 -11.33 18.83 -6.57
C SER A 308 -11.66 20.26 -6.17
N HIS A 309 -11.71 21.22 -7.11
CA HIS A 309 -11.99 22.62 -6.82
C HIS A 309 -13.48 23.00 -6.88
N ARG A 310 -14.36 22.15 -7.42
CA ARG A 310 -15.81 22.47 -7.50
C ARG A 310 -16.58 22.21 -6.20
N TYR A 311 -16.05 21.40 -5.28
CA TYR A 311 -16.74 21.05 -4.02
C TYR A 311 -16.41 21.96 -2.83
N TYR A 312 -15.79 23.12 -3.06
CA TYR A 312 -15.48 24.09 -1.99
C TYR A 312 -16.28 25.40 -2.11
N TYR A 313 -17.26 25.45 -3.01
CA TYR A 313 -18.18 26.58 -3.22
C TYR A 313 -19.63 26.10 -3.34
N GLN A 314 -20.04 25.24 -2.41
CA GLN A 314 -21.41 24.97 -1.97
C GLN A 314 -21.29 24.69 -0.47
#